data_AF-A0A1R3UEE8-F1
#
_entry.id   AF-A0A1R3UEE8-F1
#
_cell.length_a   1.000
_cell.length_b   1.000
_cell.length_c   1.000
_cell.angle_alpha   90.00
_cell.angle_beta   90.00
_cell.angle_gamma   90.00
#
_symmetry.space_group_name_H-M   'P 1'
#
loop_
_entity.id
_entity.type
_entity.pdbx_description
1 polymer ?
#
loop_
_entity_poly.entity_id
_entity_poly.type
_entity_poly.pdbx_seq_one_letter_code
_entity_poly.pdbx_strand_id
1 'polypeptide(L)'
;MSPYPRALSRAFAAISALTLAVVLGWSAPAAADHTMPPAIPGEAEARTQLDSLTVAAKGPQDGYDRSLFPHWNVVDSPCTARQVVLQRDGHDVVTDDSCQPTAGSWWSAFDDEWVYDVPGDISVDHMVPLSEAWKTGAADWSTSQRADFANDVDTSQLWLATPSSNGSKGDKDPSEWMPDNSAVHCDYVKSWINVKHEYDLTITSDEESTLGSTLDSAC
;
A
#
# COMPACT_ATOMS: atom_id res chain seq x y z
N MET A 1 28.30 96.14 11.18
CA MET A 1 29.19 95.25 10.40
C MET A 1 28.62 93.84 10.43
N SER A 2 27.99 93.42 9.34
CA SER A 2 27.85 92.00 8.99
C SER A 2 27.29 91.92 7.58
N PRO A 3 28.03 91.31 6.63
CA PRO A 3 27.56 91.12 5.28
C PRO A 3 26.73 89.83 5.21
N TYR A 4 25.65 89.85 4.42
CA TYR A 4 25.21 88.65 3.71
C TYR A 4 25.92 88.62 2.36
N PRO A 5 26.34 87.44 1.89
CA PRO A 5 25.62 86.90 0.74
C PRO A 5 25.42 85.38 0.71
N ARG A 6 24.22 85.03 0.24
CA ARG A 6 23.72 83.96 -0.66
C ARG A 6 24.55 82.70 -0.97
N ALA A 7 23.73 81.65 -1.18
CA ALA A 7 23.84 80.54 -2.16
C ALA A 7 24.72 79.34 -1.76
N LEU A 8 24.42 78.07 -2.04
CA LEU A 8 23.48 77.39 -2.93
C LEU A 8 23.30 75.93 -2.45
N SER A 9 22.08 75.40 -2.62
CA SER A 9 21.66 74.05 -3.07
C SER A 9 22.40 72.75 -2.71
N ARG A 10 21.55 71.70 -2.67
CA ARG A 10 21.78 70.24 -2.86
C ARG A 10 21.87 69.47 -1.54
N ALA A 11 21.26 68.32 -1.34
CA ALA A 11 20.38 67.49 -2.15
C ALA A 11 19.61 66.53 -1.21
N PHE A 12 18.49 66.02 -1.72
CA PHE A 12 17.75 64.88 -1.19
C PHE A 12 18.64 63.66 -0.91
N ALA A 13 18.34 62.92 0.16
CA ALA A 13 18.29 61.46 0.10
C ALA A 13 17.42 60.93 1.25
N ALA A 14 16.19 60.54 0.92
CA ALA A 14 15.34 59.71 1.76
C ALA A 14 15.98 58.32 1.86
N ILE A 15 16.25 57.84 3.08
CA ILE A 15 16.64 56.45 3.30
C ILE A 15 15.35 55.67 3.55
N SER A 16 14.75 55.17 2.46
CA SER A 16 13.74 54.12 2.53
C SER A 16 14.46 52.79 2.72
N ALA A 17 14.45 52.26 3.93
CA ALA A 17 14.92 50.91 4.21
C ALA A 17 13.92 49.91 3.60
N LEU A 18 14.25 49.33 2.45
CA LEU A 18 13.56 48.14 1.94
C LEU A 18 13.92 46.95 2.85
N THR A 19 12.95 46.50 3.64
CA THR A 19 12.96 45.17 4.24
C THR A 19 12.67 44.15 3.14
N LEU A 20 13.70 43.49 2.62
CA LEU A 20 13.55 42.35 1.73
C LEU A 20 13.29 41.10 2.60
N ALA A 21 12.02 40.75 2.78
CA ALA A 21 11.64 39.48 3.39
C ALA A 21 11.94 38.36 2.37
N VAL A 22 13.08 37.68 2.54
CA VAL A 22 13.39 36.46 1.79
C VAL A 22 12.55 35.35 2.39
N VAL A 23 11.43 35.03 1.73
CA VAL A 23 10.66 33.82 2.02
C VAL A 23 11.42 32.67 1.36
N LEU A 24 12.38 32.07 2.07
CA LEU A 24 12.86 30.75 1.70
C LEU A 24 11.70 29.80 1.95
N GLY A 25 10.93 29.53 0.90
CA GLY A 25 9.92 28.49 0.92
C GLY A 25 10.63 27.18 1.23
N TRP A 26 10.48 26.71 2.47
CA TRP A 26 10.76 25.34 2.82
C TRP A 26 9.66 24.52 2.13
N SER A 27 9.84 24.24 0.84
CA SER A 27 9.14 23.11 0.24
C SER A 27 9.64 21.91 1.03
N ALA A 28 8.79 21.37 1.91
CA ALA A 28 8.99 20.01 2.37
C ALA A 28 9.32 19.17 1.13
N PRO A 29 10.26 18.21 1.19
CA PRO A 29 10.34 17.22 0.13
C PRO A 29 8.91 16.74 -0.08
N ALA A 30 8.42 16.78 -1.32
CA ALA A 30 7.15 16.17 -1.64
C ALA A 30 7.23 14.79 -0.99
N ALA A 31 6.39 14.52 0.02
CA ALA A 31 6.25 13.18 0.53
C ALA A 31 6.01 12.36 -0.73
N ALA A 32 6.88 11.40 -1.03
CA ALA A 32 6.72 10.59 -2.22
C ALA A 32 5.27 10.09 -2.18
N ASP A 33 4.47 10.42 -3.19
CA ASP A 33 3.09 9.94 -3.27
C ASP A 33 3.19 8.42 -3.21
N HIS A 34 2.68 7.79 -2.15
CA HIS A 34 2.79 6.35 -1.97
C HIS A 34 2.07 5.63 -3.11
N THR A 35 2.55 4.44 -3.45
CA THR A 35 1.94 3.62 -4.51
C THR A 35 1.07 2.54 -3.89
N MET A 36 -0.22 2.54 -4.23
CA MET A 36 -1.14 1.45 -3.90
C MET A 36 -1.06 0.33 -4.94
N PRO A 37 -1.34 -0.92 -4.57
CA PRO A 37 -1.40 -2.04 -5.52
C PRO A 37 -2.39 -1.79 -6.68
N PRO A 38 -2.19 -2.42 -7.83
CA PRO A 38 -3.03 -2.24 -9.00
C PRO A 38 -4.41 -2.88 -8.80
N ALA A 39 -5.32 -2.57 -9.73
CA ALA A 39 -6.62 -3.21 -9.88
C ALA A 39 -7.54 -3.22 -8.64
N ILE A 40 -7.36 -2.29 -7.70
CA ILE A 40 -8.35 -2.05 -6.65
C ILE A 40 -9.64 -1.54 -7.33
N PRO A 41 -10.78 -2.24 -7.19
CA PRO A 41 -11.99 -1.85 -7.89
C PRO A 41 -12.57 -0.53 -7.36
N GLY A 42 -13.50 0.05 -8.11
CA GLY A 42 -14.34 1.13 -7.61
C GLY A 42 -15.33 0.61 -6.54
N GLU A 43 -15.83 1.48 -5.68
CA GLU A 43 -16.75 1.10 -4.59
C GLU A 43 -18.01 0.36 -5.09
N ALA A 44 -18.64 0.85 -6.16
CA ALA A 44 -19.84 0.22 -6.72
C ALA A 44 -19.57 -1.19 -7.28
N GLU A 45 -18.38 -1.39 -7.85
CA GLU A 45 -17.95 -2.71 -8.33
C GLU A 45 -17.63 -3.64 -7.15
N ALA A 46 -16.90 -3.16 -6.14
CA ALA A 46 -16.66 -3.90 -4.91
C ALA A 46 -17.97 -4.29 -4.21
N ARG A 47 -18.98 -3.42 -4.20
CA ARG A 47 -20.31 -3.76 -3.66
C ARG A 47 -20.95 -4.92 -4.44
N THR A 48 -20.91 -4.84 -5.76
CA THR A 48 -21.46 -5.88 -6.64
C THR A 48 -20.73 -7.22 -6.45
N GLN A 49 -19.40 -7.17 -6.32
CA GLN A 49 -18.58 -8.34 -6.01
C GLN A 49 -18.95 -8.93 -4.65
N LEU A 50 -19.04 -8.09 -3.60
CA LEU A 50 -19.44 -8.51 -2.25
C LEU A 50 -20.79 -9.23 -2.26
N ASP A 51 -21.80 -8.65 -2.91
CA ASP A 51 -23.16 -9.22 -3.00
C ASP A 51 -23.19 -10.57 -3.77
N SER A 52 -22.12 -10.89 -4.52
CA SER A 52 -21.99 -12.15 -5.27
C SER A 52 -21.20 -13.23 -4.53
N LEU A 53 -20.47 -12.88 -3.46
CA LEU A 53 -19.63 -13.82 -2.74
C LEU A 53 -20.48 -14.86 -2.01
N THR A 54 -20.00 -16.10 -2.00
CA THR A 54 -20.67 -17.17 -1.24
C THR A 54 -20.32 -17.04 0.24
N VAL A 55 -21.36 -16.88 1.06
CA VAL A 55 -21.22 -16.83 2.52
C VAL A 55 -21.18 -18.25 3.10
N ALA A 56 -20.08 -18.60 3.76
CA ALA A 56 -19.88 -19.89 4.40
C ALA A 56 -18.95 -19.78 5.62
N ALA A 57 -19.06 -20.73 6.55
CA ALA A 57 -18.09 -20.84 7.64
C ALA A 57 -16.72 -21.26 7.10
N LYS A 58 -15.64 -20.76 7.71
CA LYS A 58 -14.27 -21.22 7.45
C LYS A 58 -14.18 -22.75 7.63
N GLY A 59 -13.56 -23.40 6.66
CA GLY A 59 -13.20 -24.81 6.71
C GLY A 59 -12.08 -25.11 7.72
N PRO A 60 -11.74 -26.41 7.91
CA PRO A 60 -10.69 -26.81 8.83
C PRO A 60 -9.30 -26.41 8.33
N GLN A 61 -8.35 -26.27 9.26
CA GLN A 61 -6.93 -26.05 8.95
C GLN A 61 -6.18 -27.35 8.60
N ASP A 62 -6.86 -28.49 8.66
CA ASP A 62 -6.25 -29.80 8.43
C ASP A 62 -5.60 -29.88 7.04
N GLY A 63 -4.37 -30.37 7.00
CA GLY A 63 -3.60 -30.52 5.76
C GLY A 63 -2.96 -29.23 5.23
N TYR A 64 -3.22 -28.08 5.85
CA TYR A 64 -2.54 -26.84 5.46
C TYR A 64 -1.04 -26.94 5.72
N ASP A 65 -0.25 -26.65 4.70
CA ASP A 65 1.17 -26.38 4.77
C ASP A 65 1.47 -25.23 3.80
N ARG A 66 2.20 -24.21 4.27
CA ARG A 66 2.52 -23.02 3.46
C ARG A 66 3.28 -23.38 2.17
N SER A 67 4.04 -24.47 2.17
CA SER A 67 4.77 -24.96 0.99
C SER A 67 3.85 -25.48 -0.13
N LEU A 68 2.56 -25.74 0.16
CA LEU A 68 1.56 -26.07 -0.85
C LEU A 68 1.18 -24.88 -1.74
N PHE A 69 1.59 -23.67 -1.36
CA PHE A 69 1.50 -22.44 -2.15
C PHE A 69 2.91 -22.03 -2.58
N PRO A 70 3.46 -22.55 -3.70
CA PRO A 70 4.73 -22.07 -4.21
C PRO A 70 4.68 -20.56 -4.45
N HIS A 71 5.47 -19.78 -3.72
CA HIS A 71 5.43 -18.32 -3.74
C HIS A 71 6.81 -17.71 -3.83
N TRP A 72 6.82 -16.49 -4.37
CA TRP A 72 7.98 -15.80 -4.93
C TRP A 72 8.59 -16.53 -6.12
N ASN A 73 7.73 -17.10 -6.97
CA ASN A 73 8.12 -17.64 -8.27
C ASN A 73 8.55 -16.51 -9.21
N VAL A 74 9.34 -16.84 -10.22
CA VAL A 74 9.64 -15.93 -11.34
C VAL A 74 8.36 -15.71 -12.16
N VAL A 75 7.88 -14.47 -12.20
CA VAL A 75 6.68 -14.08 -12.96
C VAL A 75 7.00 -13.15 -14.13
N ASP A 76 8.10 -12.40 -14.03
CA ASP A 76 8.62 -11.58 -15.12
C ASP A 76 10.15 -11.74 -15.17
N SER A 77 10.64 -12.65 -16.01
CA SER A 77 12.03 -13.13 -15.93
C SER A 77 13.06 -11.98 -16.09
N PRO A 78 14.02 -11.84 -15.16
CA PRO A 78 14.39 -12.78 -14.08
C PRO A 78 13.70 -12.54 -12.73
N CYS A 79 12.81 -11.56 -12.62
CA CYS A 79 12.19 -11.12 -11.39
C CYS A 79 11.15 -12.12 -10.82
N THR A 80 11.26 -12.37 -9.52
CA THR A 80 10.23 -13.03 -8.72
C THR A 80 9.03 -12.12 -8.48
N ALA A 81 7.86 -12.68 -8.15
CA ALA A 81 6.68 -11.89 -7.78
C ALA A 81 6.98 -10.87 -6.66
N ARG A 82 7.80 -11.25 -5.66
CA ARG A 82 8.25 -10.32 -4.62
C ARG A 82 9.03 -9.15 -5.19
N GLN A 83 9.99 -9.42 -6.07
CA GLN A 83 10.83 -8.38 -6.67
C GLN A 83 10.04 -7.48 -7.60
N VAL A 84 9.04 -8.02 -8.31
CA VAL A 84 8.10 -7.23 -9.11
C VAL A 84 7.33 -6.27 -8.21
N VAL A 85 6.74 -6.74 -7.11
CA VAL A 85 5.99 -5.86 -6.18
C VAL A 85 6.88 -4.80 -5.54
N LEU A 86 8.08 -5.16 -5.09
CA LEU A 86 9.02 -4.19 -4.50
C LEU A 86 9.45 -3.10 -5.50
N GLN A 87 9.52 -3.41 -6.79
CA GLN A 87 9.81 -2.42 -7.85
C GLN A 87 8.58 -1.61 -8.23
N ARG A 88 7.40 -2.26 -8.31
CA ARG A 88 6.12 -1.66 -8.67
C ARG A 88 5.66 -0.61 -7.66
N ASP A 89 5.76 -0.94 -6.38
CA ASP A 89 5.19 -0.14 -5.29
C ASP A 89 6.24 0.67 -4.52
N GLY A 90 7.52 0.50 -4.84
CA GLY A 90 8.62 1.26 -4.24
C GLY A 90 8.96 2.54 -5.00
N HIS A 91 9.65 3.46 -4.33
CA HIS A 91 10.12 4.72 -4.89
C HIS A 91 11.63 4.74 -5.01
N ASP A 92 12.12 5.34 -6.10
CA ASP A 92 13.55 5.43 -6.43
C ASP A 92 14.30 4.08 -6.28
N VAL A 93 13.61 2.98 -6.61
CA VAL A 93 14.13 1.63 -6.43
C VAL A 93 15.29 1.39 -7.38
N VAL A 94 16.43 0.99 -6.81
CA VAL A 94 17.59 0.53 -7.56
C VAL A 94 17.66 -0.98 -7.44
N THR A 95 17.78 -1.67 -8.57
CA THR A 95 17.91 -3.12 -8.64
C THR A 95 19.25 -3.56 -9.23
N ASP A 96 19.68 -4.77 -8.89
CA ASP A 96 20.76 -5.46 -9.58
C ASP A 96 20.27 -6.23 -10.83
N ASP A 97 21.21 -6.89 -11.54
CA ASP A 97 20.93 -7.67 -12.75
C ASP A 97 19.98 -8.87 -12.52
N SER A 98 19.70 -9.23 -11.26
CA SER A 98 18.78 -10.30 -10.85
C SER A 98 17.44 -9.76 -10.33
N CYS A 99 17.11 -8.50 -10.65
CA CYS A 99 15.95 -7.76 -10.15
C CYS A 99 15.92 -7.57 -8.63
N GLN A 100 17.00 -7.86 -7.92
CA GLN A 100 16.98 -7.72 -6.47
C GLN A 100 17.09 -6.25 -6.11
N PRO A 101 16.13 -5.67 -5.36
CA PRO A 101 16.27 -4.31 -4.89
C PRO A 101 17.47 -4.19 -3.96
N THR A 102 18.28 -3.15 -4.16
CA THR A 102 19.46 -2.82 -3.37
C THR A 102 19.36 -1.48 -2.65
N ALA A 103 18.45 -0.61 -3.10
CA ALA A 103 18.12 0.67 -2.48
C ALA A 103 16.72 1.13 -2.94
N GLY A 104 16.17 2.14 -2.29
CA GLY A 104 14.84 2.69 -2.56
C GLY A 104 14.09 3.00 -1.28
N SER A 105 12.83 3.39 -1.41
CA SER A 105 11.92 3.52 -0.27
C SER A 105 10.59 2.84 -0.53
N TRP A 106 10.00 2.33 0.54
CA TRP A 106 8.76 1.57 0.50
C TRP A 106 7.83 2.06 1.58
N TRP A 107 6.58 2.30 1.22
CA TRP A 107 5.55 2.69 2.17
C TRP A 107 4.72 1.49 2.56
N SER A 108 4.54 1.29 3.86
CA SER A 108 3.68 0.27 4.44
C SER A 108 2.27 0.80 4.55
N ALA A 109 1.36 0.23 3.76
CA ALA A 109 -0.03 0.65 3.75
C ALA A 109 -0.72 0.40 5.09
N PHE A 110 -0.26 -0.59 5.87
CA PHE A 110 -0.98 -1.04 7.05
C PHE A 110 -0.80 -0.16 8.29
N ASP A 111 0.31 0.58 8.38
CA ASP A 111 0.71 1.37 9.55
C ASP A 111 1.23 2.78 9.19
N ASP A 112 1.18 3.16 7.91
CA ASP A 112 1.63 4.48 7.40
C ASP A 112 3.14 4.74 7.63
N GLU A 113 3.94 3.68 7.68
CA GLU A 113 5.39 3.79 7.89
C GLU A 113 6.19 3.68 6.58
N TRP A 114 7.22 4.53 6.45
CA TRP A 114 8.21 4.43 5.37
C TRP A 114 9.45 3.65 5.80
N VAL A 115 9.87 2.70 4.96
CA VAL A 115 11.11 1.93 5.07
C VAL A 115 12.07 2.40 3.97
N TYR A 116 13.35 2.62 4.30
CA TYR A 116 14.35 3.18 3.39
C TYR A 116 15.58 2.28 3.28
N ASP A 117 16.11 2.14 2.07
CA ASP A 117 17.40 1.55 1.67
C ASP A 117 17.65 0.09 2.05
N VAL A 118 16.85 -0.51 2.92
CA VAL A 118 16.95 -1.90 3.36
C VAL A 118 15.72 -2.68 2.88
N PRO A 119 15.72 -3.21 1.64
CA PRO A 119 14.56 -3.93 1.10
C PRO A 119 14.15 -5.20 1.88
N GLY A 120 15.01 -5.69 2.78
CA GLY A 120 14.66 -6.76 3.72
C GLY A 120 13.75 -6.33 4.86
N ASP A 121 13.67 -5.02 5.14
CA ASP A 121 12.90 -4.45 6.26
C ASP A 121 11.44 -4.14 5.88
N ILE A 122 11.05 -4.39 4.62
CA ILE A 122 9.67 -4.32 4.14
C ILE A 122 9.18 -5.72 3.74
N SER A 123 7.92 -6.03 4.04
CA SER A 123 7.26 -7.27 3.63
C SER A 123 6.37 -7.05 2.41
N VAL A 124 6.23 -8.10 1.60
CA VAL A 124 5.14 -8.21 0.62
C VAL A 124 4.13 -9.16 1.26
N ASP A 125 2.98 -8.63 1.65
CA ASP A 125 1.89 -9.36 2.28
C ASP A 125 0.86 -9.82 1.25
N HIS A 126 0.24 -10.97 1.51
CA HIS A 126 -0.90 -11.47 0.76
C HIS A 126 -2.19 -10.85 1.34
N MET A 127 -2.89 -10.02 0.57
CA MET A 127 -4.13 -9.34 0.99
C MET A 127 -5.09 -10.34 1.63
N VAL A 128 -5.44 -11.41 0.92
CA VAL A 128 -6.03 -12.61 1.53
C VAL A 128 -4.88 -13.57 1.89
N PRO A 129 -4.60 -13.83 3.19
CA PRO A 129 -3.51 -14.70 3.61
C PRO A 129 -3.64 -16.12 3.07
N LEU A 130 -2.51 -16.78 2.75
CA LEU A 130 -2.51 -18.16 2.22
C LEU A 130 -3.25 -19.17 3.11
N SER A 131 -3.10 -19.03 4.44
CA SER A 131 -3.81 -19.82 5.45
C SER A 131 -5.32 -19.55 5.43
N GLU A 132 -5.72 -18.31 5.17
CA GLU A 132 -7.12 -17.94 5.09
C GLU A 132 -7.76 -18.42 3.77
N ALA A 133 -7.05 -18.28 2.66
CA ALA A 133 -7.46 -18.87 1.39
C ALA A 133 -7.67 -20.38 1.52
N TRP A 134 -6.80 -21.09 2.24
CA TRP A 134 -6.97 -22.53 2.51
C TRP A 134 -8.33 -22.84 3.14
N LYS A 135 -8.66 -22.12 4.22
CA LYS A 135 -9.92 -22.29 4.96
C LYS A 135 -11.15 -21.87 4.16
N THR A 136 -11.00 -21.10 3.08
CA THR A 136 -12.13 -20.54 2.32
C THR A 136 -12.21 -20.97 0.85
N GLY A 137 -11.45 -21.99 0.47
CA GLY A 137 -11.62 -22.68 -0.83
C GLY A 137 -10.35 -23.30 -1.40
N ALA A 138 -9.17 -22.78 -1.03
CA ALA A 138 -7.90 -23.18 -1.65
C ALA A 138 -7.39 -24.58 -1.22
N ALA A 139 -8.02 -25.20 -0.23
CA ALA A 139 -7.76 -26.60 0.13
C ALA A 139 -8.05 -27.56 -1.05
N ASP A 140 -9.07 -27.26 -1.87
CA ASP A 140 -9.48 -28.10 -3.01
C ASP A 140 -8.75 -27.73 -4.31
N TRP A 141 -7.93 -26.68 -4.29
CA TRP A 141 -7.19 -26.24 -5.47
C TRP A 141 -6.07 -27.20 -5.85
N SER A 142 -5.72 -27.17 -7.14
CA SER A 142 -4.45 -27.70 -7.60
C SER A 142 -3.27 -26.86 -7.09
N THR A 143 -2.06 -27.42 -7.07
CA THR A 143 -0.85 -26.66 -6.70
C THR A 143 -0.58 -25.49 -7.64
N SER A 144 -0.93 -25.60 -8.93
CA SER A 144 -0.80 -24.48 -9.88
C SER A 144 -1.73 -23.32 -9.52
N GLN A 145 -3.00 -23.59 -9.20
CA GLN A 145 -3.93 -22.53 -8.76
C GLN A 145 -3.45 -21.83 -7.48
N ARG A 146 -2.92 -22.58 -6.51
CA ARG A 146 -2.29 -22.00 -5.31
C ARG A 146 -1.05 -21.18 -5.63
N ALA A 147 -0.25 -21.60 -6.62
CA ALA A 147 0.90 -20.83 -7.07
C ALA A 147 0.45 -19.54 -7.78
N ASP A 148 -0.56 -19.61 -8.64
CA ASP A 148 -1.10 -18.43 -9.34
C ASP A 148 -1.61 -17.40 -8.32
N PHE A 149 -2.42 -17.82 -7.34
CA PHE A 149 -2.88 -16.98 -6.23
C PHE A 149 -1.74 -16.35 -5.42
N ALA A 150 -0.71 -17.12 -5.11
CA ALA A 150 0.37 -16.66 -4.24
C ALA A 150 1.38 -15.74 -4.96
N ASN A 151 1.32 -15.64 -6.29
CA ASN A 151 2.23 -14.84 -7.11
C ASN A 151 1.49 -13.81 -7.99
N ASP A 152 0.23 -13.53 -7.69
CA ASP A 152 -0.57 -12.57 -8.45
C ASP A 152 -0.09 -11.13 -8.21
N VAL A 153 0.62 -10.61 -9.20
CA VAL A 153 1.16 -9.24 -9.23
C VAL A 153 0.28 -8.28 -10.03
N ASP A 154 -0.75 -8.78 -10.70
CA ASP A 154 -1.62 -8.00 -11.59
C ASP A 154 -2.89 -7.52 -10.86
N THR A 155 -3.27 -8.18 -9.77
CA THR A 155 -4.34 -7.73 -8.86
C THR A 155 -3.82 -7.06 -7.59
N SER A 156 -4.75 -6.70 -6.70
CA SER A 156 -4.48 -6.20 -5.36
C SER A 156 -4.15 -7.30 -4.34
N GLN A 157 -3.75 -8.51 -4.77
CA GLN A 157 -3.44 -9.61 -3.85
C GLN A 157 -2.10 -9.43 -3.10
N LEU A 158 -1.17 -8.61 -3.61
CA LEU A 158 0.13 -8.39 -2.97
C LEU A 158 0.34 -6.91 -2.60
N TRP A 159 0.54 -6.67 -1.30
CA TRP A 159 0.65 -5.35 -0.67
C TRP A 159 1.98 -5.17 0.05
N LEU A 160 2.47 -3.93 0.17
CA LEU A 160 3.60 -3.62 1.04
C LEU A 160 3.14 -3.34 2.47
N ALA A 161 3.83 -3.97 3.42
CA ALA A 161 3.59 -3.79 4.85
C ALA A 161 4.90 -3.93 5.64
N THR A 162 5.00 -3.28 6.80
CA THR A 162 6.12 -3.60 7.71
C THR A 162 5.98 -5.05 8.21
N PRO A 163 7.09 -5.73 8.56
CA PRO A 163 7.03 -7.05 9.18
C PRO A 163 6.18 -7.10 10.45
N SER A 164 6.08 -5.97 11.19
CA SER A 164 5.27 -5.86 12.40
C SER A 164 3.77 -5.90 12.09
N SER A 165 3.30 -5.03 11.19
CA SER A 165 1.88 -4.98 10.81
C SER A 165 1.44 -6.24 10.05
N ASN A 166 2.28 -6.78 9.17
CA ASN A 166 2.04 -8.10 8.55
C ASN A 166 1.91 -9.21 9.62
N GLY A 167 2.85 -9.27 10.58
CA GLY A 167 2.77 -10.24 11.67
C GLY A 167 1.52 -10.05 12.57
N SER A 168 1.10 -8.81 12.79
CA SER A 168 -0.12 -8.47 13.53
C SER A 168 -1.38 -8.99 12.83
N LYS A 169 -1.46 -8.80 11.51
CA LYS A 169 -2.51 -9.38 10.66
C LYS A 169 -2.53 -10.90 10.73
N GLY A 170 -1.42 -11.56 10.37
CA GLY A 170 -1.34 -13.03 10.34
C GLY A 170 -2.34 -13.63 9.33
N ASP A 171 -3.18 -14.58 9.76
CA ASP A 171 -4.22 -15.20 8.94
C ASP A 171 -5.65 -14.75 9.28
N LYS A 172 -5.77 -13.60 9.94
CA LYS A 172 -7.03 -12.97 10.34
C LYS A 172 -7.72 -12.35 9.14
N ASP A 173 -9.04 -12.43 9.14
CA ASP A 173 -9.89 -11.73 8.17
C ASP A 173 -10.26 -10.30 8.66
N PRO A 174 -10.91 -9.47 7.82
CA PRO A 174 -11.29 -8.10 8.18
C PRO A 174 -12.15 -7.96 9.44
N SER A 175 -12.93 -8.97 9.81
CA SER A 175 -13.72 -8.96 11.05
C SER A 175 -12.86 -9.16 12.31
N GLU A 176 -11.66 -9.73 12.14
CA GLU A 176 -10.71 -10.03 13.23
C GLU A 176 -9.57 -9.01 13.29
N TRP A 177 -9.20 -8.41 12.15
CA TRP A 177 -8.10 -7.44 12.05
C TRP A 177 -8.29 -6.48 10.88
N MET A 178 -8.00 -5.21 11.12
CA MET A 178 -7.92 -4.15 10.09
C MET A 178 -6.60 -3.37 10.26
N PRO A 179 -6.08 -2.75 9.19
CA PRO A 179 -4.92 -1.85 9.28
C PRO A 179 -5.06 -0.79 10.36
N ASP A 180 -3.97 -0.49 11.08
CA ASP A 180 -3.92 0.64 12.02
C ASP A 180 -4.04 1.97 11.27
N ASN A 181 -3.53 2.03 10.03
CA ASN A 181 -3.75 3.12 9.11
C ASN A 181 -5.19 3.12 8.58
N SER A 182 -6.06 3.93 9.18
CA SER A 182 -7.46 4.02 8.77
C SER A 182 -7.68 4.67 7.41
N ALA A 183 -6.69 5.41 6.89
CA ALA A 183 -6.81 6.05 5.58
C ALA A 183 -6.91 5.03 4.43
N VAL A 184 -6.39 3.81 4.61
CA VAL A 184 -6.45 2.75 3.59
C VAL A 184 -7.64 1.81 3.76
N HIS A 185 -8.54 2.02 4.72
CA HIS A 185 -9.61 1.05 5.02
C HIS A 185 -10.51 0.79 3.82
N CYS A 186 -10.90 1.83 3.06
CA CYS A 186 -11.69 1.64 1.84
C CYS A 186 -10.96 0.77 0.82
N ASP A 187 -9.70 1.09 0.52
CA ASP A 187 -8.90 0.34 -0.45
C ASP A 187 -8.61 -1.10 0.01
N TYR A 188 -8.39 -1.29 1.30
CA TYR A 188 -8.17 -2.60 1.92
C TYR A 188 -9.39 -3.52 1.74
N VAL A 189 -10.60 -3.06 2.09
CA VAL A 189 -11.80 -3.92 1.98
C VAL A 189 -12.21 -4.15 0.53
N LYS A 190 -12.07 -3.16 -0.35
CA LYS A 190 -12.30 -3.35 -1.80
C LYS A 190 -11.35 -4.40 -2.38
N SER A 191 -10.09 -4.37 -1.96
CA SER A 191 -9.08 -5.36 -2.38
C SER A 191 -9.37 -6.74 -1.83
N TRP A 192 -9.75 -6.86 -0.55
CA TRP A 192 -10.17 -8.13 0.05
C TRP A 192 -11.34 -8.75 -0.71
N ILE A 193 -12.38 -7.96 -0.97
CA ILE A 193 -13.56 -8.39 -1.74
C ILE A 193 -13.14 -8.84 -3.14
N ASN A 194 -12.34 -8.04 -3.84
CA ASN A 194 -11.92 -8.35 -5.20
C ASN A 194 -11.13 -9.67 -5.26
N VAL A 195 -10.14 -9.85 -4.38
CA VAL A 195 -9.37 -11.09 -4.34
C VAL A 195 -10.26 -12.28 -4.01
N LYS A 196 -11.17 -12.17 -3.05
CA LYS A 196 -12.11 -13.25 -2.73
C LYS A 196 -12.99 -13.58 -3.95
N HIS A 197 -13.40 -12.57 -4.72
CA HIS A 197 -14.22 -12.72 -5.92
C HIS A 197 -13.46 -13.38 -7.08
N GLU A 198 -12.28 -12.86 -7.45
CA GLU A 198 -11.47 -13.37 -8.58
C GLU A 198 -11.06 -14.84 -8.38
N TYR A 199 -10.91 -15.27 -7.13
CA TYR A 199 -10.47 -16.62 -6.78
C TYR A 199 -11.60 -17.53 -6.28
N ASP A 200 -12.87 -17.12 -6.39
CA ASP A 200 -14.03 -17.90 -5.94
C ASP A 200 -13.90 -18.39 -4.48
N LEU A 201 -13.33 -17.56 -3.59
CA LEU A 201 -13.18 -17.85 -2.17
C LEU A 201 -14.43 -17.42 -1.40
N THR A 202 -14.80 -18.18 -0.38
CA THR A 202 -15.92 -17.83 0.49
C THR A 202 -15.55 -16.75 1.51
N ILE A 203 -16.57 -16.07 2.03
CA ILE A 203 -16.46 -15.20 3.20
C ILE A 203 -17.40 -15.67 4.30
N THR A 204 -17.07 -15.39 5.56
CA THR A 204 -17.99 -15.60 6.68
C THR A 204 -19.04 -14.50 6.77
N SER A 205 -20.12 -14.73 7.53
CA SER A 205 -21.13 -13.69 7.78
C SER A 205 -20.55 -12.48 8.53
N ASP A 206 -19.56 -12.69 9.39
CA ASP A 206 -18.88 -11.61 10.13
C ASP A 206 -17.97 -10.78 9.20
N GLU A 207 -17.29 -11.45 8.25
CA GLU A 207 -16.58 -10.77 7.16
C GLU A 207 -17.55 -9.96 6.29
N GLU A 208 -18.64 -10.54 5.82
CA GLU A 208 -19.63 -9.86 4.97
C GLU A 208 -20.15 -8.57 5.64
N SER A 209 -20.53 -8.67 6.92
CA SER A 209 -20.98 -7.52 7.70
C SER A 209 -19.89 -6.46 7.84
N THR A 210 -18.66 -6.86 8.16
CA THR A 210 -17.54 -5.93 8.32
C THR A 210 -17.23 -5.23 7.01
N LEU A 211 -17.03 -5.98 5.93
CA LEU A 211 -16.76 -5.49 4.58
C LEU A 211 -17.85 -4.51 4.12
N GLY A 212 -19.12 -4.89 4.26
CA GLY A 212 -20.24 -4.05 3.86
C GLY A 212 -20.30 -2.73 4.64
N SER A 213 -20.05 -2.78 5.95
CA SER A 213 -20.06 -1.59 6.82
C SER A 213 -18.87 -0.66 6.57
N THR A 214 -17.69 -1.21 6.26
CA THR A 214 -16.51 -0.41 5.94
C THR A 214 -16.67 0.26 4.59
N LEU A 215 -17.24 -0.42 3.58
CA LEU A 215 -17.59 0.21 2.32
C LEU A 215 -18.59 1.37 2.52
N ASP A 216 -19.50 1.32 3.50
CA ASP A 216 -20.47 2.40 3.75
C ASP A 216 -19.89 3.59 4.53
N SER A 217 -18.79 3.41 5.25
CA SER A 217 -18.30 4.37 6.25
C SER A 217 -16.89 4.89 6.03
N ALA A 218 -16.07 4.18 5.26
CA ALA A 218 -14.70 4.53 4.95
C ALA A 218 -14.48 4.81 3.44
N CYS A 219 -15.43 4.41 2.59
CA CYS A 219 -15.61 4.91 1.24
C CYS A 219 -16.74 5.97 1.26
#